data_AF-F8PB76-F1
#
_entry.id   AF-F8PB76-F1
#
_cell.length_a   1.000
_cell.length_b   1.000
_cell.length_c   1.000
_cell.angle_alpha   90.00
_cell.angle_beta   90.00
_cell.angle_gamma   90.00
#
_symmetry.space_group_name_H-M   'P 1'
#
loop_
_entity.id
_entity.type
_entity.pdbx_description
1 polymer ?
#
loop_
_entity_poly.entity_id
_entity_poly.type
_entity_poly.pdbx_seq_one_letter_code
_entity_poly.pdbx_strand_id
1 'polypeptide(L)'
;GETYRVLWYRLHPGKILVRGINGNITIPFIPYWEAPYNDGIPLAPLAALVPLKLRGWTDHCDCDEWYQRKKRWNDIADLEELVQIAVNEGVWINREKETWLALWFVQEAKQRVQRFVRELPYAGFDWKAIGLV
;
A
#
# COMPACT_ATOMS: atom_id res chain seq x y z
N GLY A 1 23.01 8.55 -14.26
CA GLY A 1 23.02 7.10 -13.96
C GLY A 1 22.50 6.95 -12.56
N GLU A 2 21.24 6.53 -12.42
CA GLU A 2 20.56 6.56 -11.13
C GLU A 2 20.78 5.23 -10.40
N THR A 3 21.54 5.28 -9.31
CA THR A 3 21.80 4.15 -8.41
C THR A 3 20.72 4.10 -7.33
N TYR A 4 19.87 3.08 -7.33
CA TYR A 4 18.85 2.88 -6.31
C TYR A 4 19.23 1.75 -5.34
N ARG A 5 18.71 1.84 -4.10
CA ARG A 5 18.81 0.79 -3.08
C ARG A 5 17.40 0.38 -2.67
N VAL A 6 17.04 -0.88 -2.91
CA VAL A 6 15.80 -1.49 -2.40
C VAL A 6 16.13 -2.09 -1.04
N LEU A 7 15.49 -1.61 0.03
CA LEU A 7 15.59 -2.24 1.34
C LEU A 7 14.36 -3.13 1.54
N TRP A 8 14.58 -4.42 1.65
CA TRP A 8 13.56 -5.37 2.05
C TRP A 8 13.59 -5.47 3.57
N TYR A 9 12.64 -4.84 4.25
CA TYR A 9 12.48 -5.07 5.69
C TYR A 9 11.47 -6.18 5.92
N ARG A 10 11.92 -7.25 6.60
CA ARG A 10 11.08 -8.34 7.07
C ARG A 10 10.74 -8.04 8.52
N LEU A 11 9.70 -7.24 8.74
CA LEU A 11 9.04 -7.30 10.04
C LEU A 11 8.25 -8.60 10.02
N HIS A 12 8.34 -9.42 11.07
CA HIS A 12 7.40 -10.51 11.22
C HIS A 12 6.10 -9.92 11.80
N PRO A 13 4.93 -10.02 11.14
CA PRO A 13 4.65 -10.61 9.82
C PRO A 13 4.21 -9.52 8.81
N GLY A 14 5.14 -8.96 8.04
CA GLY A 14 4.86 -7.95 7.02
C GLY A 14 6.11 -7.46 6.28
N LYS A 15 6.04 -7.45 4.94
CA LYS A 15 7.04 -6.77 4.09
C LYS A 15 6.64 -5.31 3.90
N ILE A 16 7.45 -4.37 4.39
CA ILE A 16 7.26 -2.94 4.10
C ILE A 16 8.01 -2.57 2.82
N LEU A 17 7.27 -2.03 1.85
CA LEU A 17 7.82 -1.55 0.57
C LEU A 17 8.22 -0.08 0.71
N VAL A 18 9.52 0.22 0.74
CA VAL A 18 10.03 1.57 0.43
C VAL A 18 10.64 1.49 -0.97
N ARG A 19 10.00 2.11 -1.98
CA ARG A 19 10.55 2.14 -3.34
C ARG A 19 10.41 3.47 -4.03
N GLY A 20 11.56 3.96 -4.52
CA GLY A 20 11.71 5.00 -5.54
C GLY A 20 11.48 4.48 -6.96
N ILE A 21 10.87 5.36 -7.75
CA ILE A 21 10.13 5.20 -9.00
C ILE A 21 10.92 4.50 -10.12
N ASN A 22 10.28 3.52 -10.77
CA ASN A 22 10.32 3.38 -12.22
C ASN A 22 9.03 2.68 -12.69
N GLY A 23 8.21 3.44 -13.43
CA GLY A 23 6.79 3.21 -13.67
C GLY A 23 5.99 4.40 -13.13
N ASN A 24 4.90 4.81 -13.80
CA ASN A 24 4.05 5.97 -13.50
C ASN A 24 3.31 5.89 -12.14
N ILE A 25 3.99 5.47 -11.07
CA ILE A 25 3.48 5.42 -9.72
C ILE A 25 3.76 6.78 -9.10
N THR A 26 2.82 7.71 -9.25
CA THR A 26 2.81 8.96 -8.50
C THR A 26 2.65 8.62 -7.02
N ILE A 27 3.70 8.76 -6.21
CA ILE A 27 3.66 8.52 -4.75
C ILE A 27 3.30 9.85 -4.08
N PRO A 28 2.40 9.90 -3.09
CA PRO A 28 2.17 11.13 -2.33
C PRO A 28 3.44 11.54 -1.59
N PHE A 29 3.60 12.84 -1.34
CA PHE A 29 4.65 13.32 -0.45
C PHE A 29 4.41 12.77 0.97
N ILE A 30 5.39 12.05 1.51
CA ILE A 30 5.37 11.57 2.89
C ILE A 30 6.27 12.52 3.70
N PRO A 31 5.72 13.30 4.64
CA PRO A 31 6.55 14.18 5.44
C PRO A 31 7.43 13.39 6.42
N TYR A 32 8.60 13.95 6.74
CA TYR A 32 9.61 13.26 7.55
C TYR A 32 9.12 12.90 8.97
N TRP A 33 8.14 13.61 9.52
CA TRP A 33 7.59 13.34 10.85
C TRP A 33 6.61 12.17 10.88
N GLU A 34 6.10 11.74 9.72
CA GLU A 34 5.27 10.55 9.58
C GLU A 34 6.09 9.32 9.23
N ALA A 35 7.32 9.50 8.74
CA ALA A 35 8.21 8.42 8.36
C ALA A 35 9.13 8.03 9.53
N PRO A 36 8.75 7.02 10.36
CA PRO A 36 9.64 6.56 11.42
C PRO A 36 10.93 6.01 10.80
N TYR A 37 12.05 6.30 11.45
CA TYR A 37 13.35 5.79 11.02
C TYR A 37 13.61 4.45 11.69
N ASN A 38 14.12 3.51 10.91
CA ASN A 38 14.68 2.27 11.41
C ASN A 38 16.08 2.09 10.81
N ASP A 39 17.10 1.93 11.66
CA ASP A 39 18.52 1.92 11.26
C ASP A 39 18.92 3.08 10.33
N GLY A 40 18.36 4.27 10.58
CA GLY A 40 18.63 5.47 9.77
C GLY A 40 17.90 5.51 8.41
N ILE A 41 16.94 4.59 8.18
CA ILE A 41 16.16 4.52 6.94
C ILE A 41 14.70 4.91 7.23
N PRO A 42 14.11 5.89 6.52
CA PRO A 42 12.71 6.24 6.69
C PRO A 42 11.81 5.11 6.18
N LEU A 43 10.89 4.66 7.03
CA LEU A 43 9.86 3.70 6.67
C LEU A 43 8.62 4.44 6.18
N ALA A 44 7.98 3.90 5.13
CA ALA A 44 6.71 4.43 4.69
C ALA A 44 5.61 4.10 5.72
N PRO A 45 4.72 5.05 6.05
CA PRO A 45 3.59 4.80 6.94
C PRO A 45 2.67 3.72 6.38
N LEU A 46 2.04 2.93 7.26
CA LEU A 46 1.00 1.95 6.86
C LEU A 46 -0.11 2.62 6.03
N ALA A 47 -0.46 3.86 6.37
CA ALA A 47 -1.44 4.66 5.65
C ALA A 47 -1.07 4.93 4.18
N ALA A 48 0.23 4.96 3.84
CA ALA A 48 0.69 5.04 2.45
C ALA A 48 0.91 3.65 1.83
N LEU A 49 1.39 2.68 2.61
CA LEU A 49 1.73 1.34 2.12
C LEU A 49 0.53 0.57 1.59
N VAL A 50 -0.60 0.58 2.31
CA VAL A 50 -1.81 -0.14 1.90
C VAL A 50 -2.31 0.37 0.52
N PRO A 51 -2.52 1.68 0.31
CA PRO A 51 -2.86 2.22 -1.00
C PRO A 51 -1.83 1.93 -2.11
N LEU A 52 -0.53 2.00 -1.81
CA LEU A 52 0.52 1.70 -2.80
C LEU A 52 0.48 0.24 -3.26
N LYS A 53 0.29 -0.69 -2.32
CA LYS A 53 0.16 -2.12 -2.63
C LYS A 53 -1.12 -2.41 -3.42
N LEU A 54 -2.20 -1.73 -3.08
CA LEU A 54 -3.48 -1.85 -3.78
C LEU A 54 -3.38 -1.33 -5.23
N ARG A 55 -2.64 -0.23 -5.45
CA ARG A 55 -2.29 0.22 -6.80
C ARG A 55 -1.51 -0.85 -7.55
N GLY A 56 -0.43 -1.37 -6.96
CA GLY A 56 0.39 -2.42 -7.58
C GLY A 56 -0.42 -3.66 -7.98
N TRP A 57 -1.31 -4.12 -7.10
CA TRP A 57 -2.23 -5.22 -7.40
C TRP A 57 -3.12 -4.92 -8.61
N THR A 58 -3.76 -3.75 -8.63
CA THR A 58 -4.66 -3.35 -9.72
C THR A 58 -3.90 -3.23 -11.05
N ASP A 59 -2.71 -2.63 -11.04
CA ASP A 59 -1.87 -2.46 -12.23
C ASP A 59 -1.40 -3.83 -12.75
N HIS A 60 -1.10 -4.80 -11.86
CA HIS A 60 -0.81 -6.18 -12.25
C HIS A 60 -2.04 -6.92 -12.80
N CYS A 61 -3.26 -6.59 -12.35
CA CYS A 61 -4.49 -7.13 -12.94
C CYS A 61 -4.71 -6.63 -14.36
N ASP A 62 -4.33 -5.38 -14.65
CA ASP A 62 -4.47 -4.76 -15.98
C ASP A 62 -3.32 -5.07 -16.95
N CYS A 63 -2.25 -5.70 -16.45
CA CYS A 63 -1.08 -6.03 -17.25
C CYS A 63 -1.34 -7.21 -18.19
N ASP A 64 -0.92 -7.11 -19.45
CA ASP A 64 -1.09 -8.18 -20.45
C ASP A 64 -0.08 -9.32 -20.27
N GLU A 65 1.09 -9.02 -19.71
CA GLU A 65 2.13 -10.02 -19.51
C GLU A 65 1.80 -10.99 -18.37
N TRP A 66 1.73 -12.28 -18.72
CA TRP A 66 1.38 -13.38 -17.82
C TRP A 66 2.21 -13.42 -16.52
N TYR A 67 3.48 -13.02 -16.56
CA TYR A 67 4.37 -13.05 -15.40
C TYR A 67 4.04 -11.94 -14.38
N GLN A 68 3.51 -10.81 -14.84
CA GLN A 68 3.01 -9.73 -13.98
C GLN A 68 1.68 -10.15 -13.35
N ARG A 69 0.80 -10.82 -14.10
CA ARG A 69 -0.45 -11.39 -13.56
C ARG A 69 -0.21 -12.40 -12.45
N LYS A 70 0.90 -13.17 -12.49
CA LYS A 70 1.26 -14.07 -11.38
C LYS A 70 1.59 -13.33 -10.08
N LYS A 71 2.07 -12.08 -10.15
CA LYS A 71 2.41 -11.28 -8.96
C LYS A 71 1.18 -10.85 -8.16
N ARG A 72 -0.02 -10.84 -8.76
CA ARG A 72 -1.26 -10.49 -8.06
C ARG A 72 -1.49 -11.31 -6.79
N TRP A 73 -1.10 -12.60 -6.79
CA TRP A 73 -1.25 -13.47 -5.63
C TRP A 73 -0.33 -13.06 -4.48
N ASN A 74 0.89 -12.62 -4.80
CA ASN A 74 1.80 -12.06 -3.81
C ASN A 74 1.27 -10.73 -3.27
N ASP A 75 0.69 -9.88 -4.13
CA ASP A 75 0.10 -8.62 -3.67
C ASP A 75 -1.12 -8.84 -2.79
N ILE A 76 -1.96 -9.86 -3.06
CA ILE A 76 -3.09 -10.21 -2.18
C ILE A 76 -2.59 -10.61 -0.80
N ALA A 77 -1.57 -11.49 -0.73
CA ALA A 77 -1.01 -11.91 0.56
C ALA A 77 -0.35 -10.74 1.31
N ASP A 78 0.43 -9.89 0.61
CA ASP A 78 1.03 -8.69 1.20
C ASP A 78 -0.06 -7.71 1.68
N LEU A 79 -1.16 -7.54 0.93
CA LEU A 79 -2.28 -6.69 1.33
C LEU A 79 -3.02 -7.26 2.55
N GLU A 80 -3.18 -8.57 2.66
CA GLU A 80 -3.84 -9.23 3.79
C GLU A 80 -3.08 -8.94 5.09
N GLU A 81 -1.77 -9.15 5.06
CA GLU A 81 -0.88 -8.83 6.18
C GLU A 81 -0.94 -7.33 6.53
N LEU A 82 -0.81 -6.45 5.53
CA LEU A 82 -0.77 -5.01 5.77
C LEU A 82 -2.09 -4.44 6.29
N VAL A 83 -3.23 -4.92 5.80
CA VAL A 83 -4.54 -4.52 6.31
C VAL A 83 -4.70 -5.00 7.74
N GLN A 84 -4.33 -6.24 8.05
CA GLN A 84 -4.42 -6.75 9.42
C GLN A 84 -3.54 -5.96 10.39
N ILE A 85 -2.32 -5.60 10.00
CA ILE A 85 -1.44 -4.73 10.80
C ILE A 85 -2.09 -3.36 10.98
N ALA A 86 -2.58 -2.75 9.90
CA ALA A 86 -3.21 -1.43 9.96
C ALA A 86 -4.43 -1.40 10.89
N VAL A 87 -5.24 -2.47 10.89
CA VAL A 87 -6.35 -2.65 11.84
C VAL A 87 -5.84 -2.74 13.28
N ASN A 88 -4.83 -3.58 13.54
CA ASN A 88 -4.28 -3.79 14.88
C ASN A 88 -3.65 -2.51 15.46
N GLU A 89 -2.98 -1.73 14.61
CA GLU A 89 -2.36 -0.44 14.96
C GLU A 89 -3.36 0.73 14.99
N GLY A 90 -4.63 0.49 14.63
CA GLY A 90 -5.68 1.52 14.61
C GLY A 90 -5.46 2.60 13.55
N VAL A 91 -4.76 2.26 12.46
CA VAL A 91 -4.51 3.16 11.32
C VAL A 91 -5.80 3.41 10.57
N TRP A 92 -6.10 4.68 10.32
CA TRP A 92 -7.30 5.09 9.60
C TRP A 92 -6.92 6.08 8.50
N ILE A 93 -6.89 5.59 7.25
CA ILE A 93 -6.29 6.27 6.10
C ILE A 93 -7.04 7.56 5.71
N ASN A 94 -8.33 7.62 5.99
CA ASN A 94 -9.19 8.76 5.69
C ASN A 94 -9.57 9.55 6.95
N ARG A 95 -8.65 9.71 7.91
CA ARG A 95 -8.94 10.42 9.17
C ARG A 95 -8.59 11.88 8.97
N GLU A 96 -9.35 12.77 9.58
CA GLU A 96 -9.03 14.21 9.65
C GLU A 96 -7.62 14.50 10.22
N LYS A 97 -6.95 13.51 10.84
CA LYS A 97 -5.57 13.60 11.35
C LYS A 97 -4.49 13.24 10.33
N GLU A 98 -4.82 12.53 9.26
CA GLU A 98 -3.89 12.15 8.18
C GLU A 98 -3.89 13.21 7.06
N THR A 99 -3.85 14.50 7.44
CA THR A 99 -3.91 15.64 6.50
C THR A 99 -2.73 15.69 5.54
N TRP A 100 -1.65 14.99 5.87
CA TRP A 100 -0.48 14.87 5.02
C TRP A 100 -0.70 13.94 3.82
N LEU A 101 -1.64 12.97 3.92
CA LEU A 101 -1.93 12.07 2.82
C LEU A 101 -2.78 12.82 1.78
N ALA A 102 -2.27 12.90 0.55
CA ALA A 102 -2.95 13.67 -0.47
C ALA A 102 -4.35 13.11 -0.78
N LEU A 103 -5.36 13.99 -0.83
CA LEU A 103 -6.77 13.60 -1.03
C LEU A 103 -6.97 12.74 -2.29
N TRP A 104 -6.30 13.08 -3.39
CA TRP A 104 -6.37 12.32 -4.65
C TRP A 104 -5.92 10.88 -4.46
N PHE A 105 -4.93 10.65 -3.58
CA PHE A 105 -4.37 9.32 -3.32
C PHE A 105 -5.32 8.47 -2.48
N VAL A 106 -5.97 9.06 -1.47
CA VAL A 106 -7.04 8.41 -0.70
C VAL A 106 -8.21 8.04 -1.61
N GLN A 107 -8.65 8.95 -2.48
CA GLN A 107 -9.77 8.71 -3.39
C GLN A 107 -9.45 7.58 -4.38
N GLU A 108 -8.25 7.58 -4.93
CA GLU A 108 -7.79 6.49 -5.79
C GLU A 108 -7.78 5.15 -5.05
N ALA A 109 -7.28 5.13 -3.81
CA ALA A 109 -7.30 3.91 -2.98
C ALA A 109 -8.72 3.37 -2.80
N LYS A 110 -9.70 4.24 -2.47
CA LYS A 110 -11.11 3.85 -2.33
C LYS A 110 -11.68 3.25 -3.62
N GLN A 111 -11.40 3.86 -4.77
CA GLN A 111 -11.86 3.34 -6.07
C GLN A 111 -11.26 1.96 -6.36
N ARG A 112 -9.98 1.76 -6.04
CA ARG A 112 -9.30 0.48 -6.23
C ARG A 112 -9.78 -0.59 -5.22
N VAL A 113 -10.15 -0.21 -3.99
CA VAL A 113 -10.76 -1.15 -3.02
C VAL A 113 -12.12 -1.61 -3.53
N GLN A 114 -12.94 -0.73 -4.10
CA GLN A 114 -14.21 -1.14 -4.71
C GLN A 114 -13.98 -2.17 -5.82
N ARG A 115 -12.93 -2.01 -6.63
CA ARG A 115 -12.55 -3.03 -7.62
C ARG A 115 -12.09 -4.33 -6.95
N PHE A 116 -11.23 -4.25 -5.94
CA PHE A 116 -10.75 -5.41 -5.19
C PHE A 116 -11.89 -6.23 -4.61
N VAL A 117 -12.84 -5.59 -3.92
CA VAL A 117 -14.01 -6.25 -3.33
C VAL A 117 -14.90 -6.89 -4.39
N ARG A 118 -15.04 -6.28 -5.59
CA ARG A 118 -15.78 -6.90 -6.70
C ARG A 118 -15.08 -8.13 -7.27
N GLU A 119 -13.75 -8.10 -7.41
CA GLU A 119 -12.97 -9.21 -7.97
C GLU A 119 -12.71 -10.33 -6.95
N LEU A 120 -12.69 -10.00 -5.66
CA LEU A 120 -12.40 -10.92 -4.55
C LEU A 120 -13.45 -10.77 -3.43
N PRO A 121 -14.74 -11.06 -3.67
CA PRO A 121 -15.82 -10.81 -2.71
C PRO A 121 -15.74 -11.65 -1.44
N TYR A 122 -14.99 -12.77 -1.47
CA TYR A 122 -14.81 -13.66 -0.33
C TYR A 122 -13.53 -13.37 0.48
N ALA A 123 -12.75 -12.39 0.05
CA ALA A 123 -11.54 -12.00 0.75
C ALA A 123 -11.93 -11.21 2.01
N GLY A 124 -11.65 -11.76 3.20
CA GLY A 124 -12.08 -11.26 4.51
C GLY A 124 -11.32 -10.02 5.03
N PHE A 125 -11.01 -9.07 4.15
CA PHE A 125 -10.23 -7.88 4.47
C PHE A 125 -11.12 -6.84 5.14
N ASP A 126 -10.68 -6.27 6.26
CA ASP A 126 -11.43 -5.24 6.98
C ASP A 126 -11.12 -3.82 6.47
N TRP A 127 -11.49 -3.56 5.21
CA TRP A 127 -11.31 -2.26 4.57
C TRP A 127 -12.06 -1.12 5.29
N LYS A 128 -13.14 -1.46 5.99
CA LYS A 128 -13.96 -0.50 6.76
C LYS A 128 -13.21 -0.02 8.00
N ALA A 129 -12.54 -0.92 8.71
CA ALA A 129 -11.75 -0.56 9.90
C ALA A 129 -10.58 0.38 9.60
N ILE A 130 -10.08 0.42 8.35
CA ILE A 130 -9.01 1.33 7.93
C ILE A 130 -9.52 2.54 7.10
N GLY A 131 -10.83 2.68 6.91
CA GLY A 131 -11.47 3.85 6.29
C GLY A 131 -11.42 3.90 4.76
N LEU A 132 -11.26 2.76 4.08
CA LEU A 132 -11.26 2.66 2.60
C LEU A 132 -12.59 2.18 2.00
N VAL A 133 -13.54 1.72 2.84
CA VAL A 133 -14.95 1.43 2.50
C VAL A 133 -15.84 2.09 3.55
#